data_AF-A0A4R9JUJ3-F1
#
_entry.id   AF-A0A4R9JUJ3-F1
#
_cell.length_a   1.000
_cell.length_b   1.000
_cell.length_c   1.000
_cell.angle_alpha   90.00
_cell.angle_beta   90.00
_cell.angle_gamma   90.00
#
_symmetry.space_group_name_H-M   'P 1'
#
loop_
_entity.id
_entity.type
_entity.pdbx_description
1 polymer ?
#
loop_
_entity_poly.entity_id
_entity_poly.type
_entity_poly.pdbx_seq_one_letter_code
_entity_poly.pdbx_strand_id
1 'polypeptide(L)'
;MRFISFSFYCVLLTCGCSEISREAQIKDECEITRNNSYLYMIPILQRHAPNGATETNSLYWVGNTELSYQKCISESKKNQFNLRSN
;
A
#
# COMPACT_ATOMS: atom_id res chain seq x y z
N MET A 1 2.55 47.78 -8.08
CA MET A 1 1.97 46.57 -8.70
C MET A 1 2.98 45.45 -9.05
N ARG A 2 4.30 45.58 -8.79
CA ARG A 2 5.29 44.50 -9.10
C ARG A 2 5.54 43.49 -7.97
N PHE A 3 5.26 43.85 -6.71
CA PHE A 3 5.50 42.99 -5.55
C PHE A 3 4.48 41.84 -5.40
N ILE A 4 3.24 42.04 -5.87
CA ILE A 4 2.15 41.05 -5.76
C ILE A 4 2.45 39.83 -6.65
N SER A 5 2.97 40.05 -7.87
CA SER A 5 3.31 38.95 -8.79
C SER A 5 4.46 38.08 -8.29
N PHE A 6 5.43 38.63 -7.55
CA PHE A 6 6.55 37.87 -7.00
C PHE A 6 6.10 36.94 -5.86
N SER A 7 5.21 37.45 -4.99
CA SER A 7 4.66 36.65 -3.88
C SER A 7 3.83 35.47 -4.37
N PHE A 8 3.11 35.61 -5.48
CA PHE A 8 2.34 34.53 -6.08
C PHE A 8 3.23 33.42 -6.67
N TYR A 9 4.37 33.79 -7.25
CA TYR A 9 5.33 32.86 -7.82
C TYR A 9 6.04 32.00 -6.75
N CYS A 10 6.35 32.59 -5.58
CA CYS A 10 6.93 31.85 -4.45
C CYS A 10 5.96 30.82 -3.85
N VAL A 11 4.66 31.13 -3.79
CA VAL A 11 3.63 30.19 -3.27
C VAL A 11 3.50 28.96 -4.18
N LEU A 12 3.54 29.15 -5.50
CA LEU A 12 3.46 28.05 -6.47
C LEU A 12 4.67 27.10 -6.40
N LEU A 13 5.86 27.62 -6.10
CA LEU A 13 7.06 26.80 -5.89
C LEU A 13 6.97 25.93 -4.63
N THR A 14 6.35 26.44 -3.55
CA THR A 14 6.20 25.67 -2.30
C THR A 14 5.17 24.55 -2.37
N CYS A 15 4.14 24.67 -3.22
CA CYS A 15 3.17 23.59 -3.43
C CYS A 15 3.76 22.41 -4.24
N GLY A 16 4.80 22.64 -5.04
CA GLY A 16 5.46 21.57 -5.81
C GLY A 16 6.30 20.61 -4.97
N CYS A 17 6.62 20.97 -3.73
CA CYS A 17 7.40 20.16 -2.79
C CYS A 17 6.52 19.47 -1.74
N SER A 18 5.23 19.26 -2.00
CA SER A 18 4.40 18.42 -1.13
C SER A 18 4.93 16.99 -1.19
N GLU A 19 5.75 16.62 -0.22
CA GLU A 19 6.27 15.27 -0.05
C GLU A 19 5.10 14.28 -0.06
N ILE A 20 5.22 13.20 -0.84
CA ILE A 20 4.20 12.15 -0.91
C ILE A 20 3.89 11.66 0.51
N SER A 21 2.61 11.55 0.85
CA SER A 21 2.18 11.02 2.14
C SER A 21 2.72 9.60 2.34
N ARG A 22 3.35 9.36 3.49
CA ARG A 22 3.84 8.02 3.85
C ARG A 22 2.70 7.02 4.02
N GLU A 23 1.54 7.48 4.49
CA GLU A 23 0.35 6.64 4.56
C GLU A 23 -0.08 6.17 3.18
N ALA A 24 -0.10 7.05 2.18
CA ALA A 24 -0.49 6.70 0.82
C ALA A 24 0.48 5.66 0.23
N GLN A 25 1.78 5.85 0.40
CA GLN A 25 2.78 4.86 -0.02
C GLN A 25 2.54 3.50 0.64
N ILE A 26 2.46 3.45 1.98
CA ILE A 26 2.30 2.18 2.69
C ILE A 26 1.01 1.50 2.24
N LYS A 27 -0.07 2.27 2.05
CA LYS A 27 -1.35 1.74 1.58
C LYS A 27 -1.22 1.09 0.20
N ASP A 28 -0.55 1.75 -0.74
CA ASP A 28 -0.30 1.20 -2.08
C ASP A 28 0.51 -0.11 -2.00
N GLU A 29 1.54 -0.15 -1.15
CA GLU A 29 2.33 -1.35 -0.90
C GLU A 29 1.48 -2.49 -0.29
N CYS A 30 0.55 -2.18 0.62
CA CYS A 30 -0.39 -3.15 1.17
C CYS A 30 -1.30 -3.73 0.09
N GLU A 31 -1.84 -2.90 -0.80
CA GLU A 31 -2.74 -3.32 -1.89
C GLU A 31 -2.00 -4.19 -2.91
N ILE A 32 -0.81 -3.79 -3.34
CA ILE A 32 0.04 -4.58 -4.24
C ILE A 32 0.36 -5.94 -3.64
N THR A 33 0.75 -5.97 -2.37
CA THR A 33 1.11 -7.21 -1.67
C THR A 33 -0.09 -8.16 -1.57
N ARG A 34 -1.28 -7.64 -1.23
CA ARG A 34 -2.52 -8.42 -1.19
C ARG A 34 -2.88 -9.00 -2.55
N ASN A 35 -2.82 -8.19 -3.60
CA ASN A 35 -3.13 -8.62 -4.96
C ASN A 35 -2.15 -9.68 -5.47
N ASN A 36 -0.85 -9.49 -5.25
CA ASN A 36 0.17 -10.47 -5.59
C ASN A 36 -0.04 -11.79 -4.84
N SER A 37 -0.45 -11.71 -3.57
CA SER A 37 -0.73 -12.90 -2.77
C SER A 37 -1.87 -13.73 -3.38
N TYR A 38 -2.93 -13.10 -3.89
CA TYR A 38 -3.99 -13.83 -4.59
C TYR A 38 -3.57 -14.30 -5.98
N LEU A 39 -2.92 -13.44 -6.75
CA LEU A 39 -2.54 -13.72 -8.14
C LEU A 39 -1.56 -14.89 -8.26
N TYR A 40 -0.59 -14.98 -7.33
CA TYR A 40 0.48 -15.98 -7.42
C TYR A 40 0.25 -17.18 -6.51
N MET A 41 -0.15 -16.98 -5.25
CA MET A 41 -0.12 -18.08 -4.28
C MET A 41 -1.32 -19.01 -4.36
N ILE A 42 -2.52 -18.50 -4.69
CA ILE A 42 -3.69 -19.37 -4.86
C ILE A 42 -3.45 -20.41 -5.96
N PRO A 43 -3.00 -20.04 -7.18
CA PRO A 43 -2.68 -21.03 -8.21
C PRO A 43 -1.58 -22.01 -7.81
N ILE A 44 -0.55 -21.54 -7.09
CA ILE A 44 0.52 -22.42 -6.60
C ILE A 44 -0.04 -23.46 -5.63
N LEU A 45 -0.85 -23.03 -4.66
CA LEU A 45 -1.47 -23.93 -3.68
C LEU A 45 -2.41 -24.92 -4.36
N GLN A 46 -3.17 -24.49 -5.37
CA GLN A 46 -4.06 -25.35 -6.14
C GLN A 46 -3.31 -26.38 -7.00
N ARG A 47 -2.17 -26.01 -7.58
CA ARG A 47 -1.41 -26.88 -8.49
C ARG A 47 -0.45 -27.83 -7.76
N HIS A 48 0.10 -27.40 -6.63
CA HIS A 48 1.22 -28.07 -5.97
C HIS A 48 0.90 -28.57 -4.56
N ALA A 49 -0.37 -28.67 -4.15
CA ALA A 49 -0.74 -29.36 -2.92
C ALA A 49 -1.07 -30.84 -3.22
N PRO A 50 -0.12 -31.79 -3.04
CA PRO A 50 -0.25 -33.17 -3.50
C PRO A 50 -1.28 -34.01 -2.72
N ASN A 51 -1.77 -33.52 -1.58
CA ASN A 51 -2.55 -34.32 -0.62
C ASN A 51 -4.06 -34.01 -0.65
N GLY A 52 -4.57 -33.31 -1.67
CA GLY A 52 -6.00 -32.99 -1.79
C GLY A 52 -6.53 -31.91 -0.83
N ALA A 53 -5.67 -31.33 0.01
CA ALA A 53 -6.02 -30.21 0.92
C ALA A 53 -5.98 -28.84 0.22
N THR A 54 -6.15 -28.79 -1.11
CA THR A 54 -6.05 -27.58 -1.93
C THR A 54 -7.01 -26.49 -1.49
N GLU A 55 -8.27 -26.81 -1.23
CA GLU A 55 -9.28 -25.86 -0.75
C GLU A 55 -8.95 -25.34 0.65
N THR A 56 -8.62 -26.25 1.58
CA THR A 56 -8.25 -25.89 2.95
C THR A 56 -7.01 -24.99 2.99
N ASN A 57 -5.96 -25.33 2.26
CA ASN A 57 -4.73 -24.53 2.19
C ASN A 57 -4.97 -23.16 1.56
N SER A 58 -5.80 -23.11 0.50
CA SER A 58 -6.18 -21.84 -0.13
C SER A 58 -6.98 -20.97 0.83
N LEU A 59 -7.90 -21.55 1.61
CA LEU A 59 -8.69 -20.83 2.60
C LEU A 59 -7.81 -20.26 3.72
N TYR A 60 -6.88 -21.06 4.27
CA TYR A 60 -5.91 -20.59 5.25
C TYR A 60 -5.04 -19.47 4.70
N TRP A 61 -4.58 -19.60 3.45
CA TRP A 61 -3.78 -18.57 2.80
C TRP A 61 -4.56 -17.26 2.63
N VAL A 62 -5.80 -17.33 2.16
CA VAL A 62 -6.69 -16.17 2.00
C VAL A 62 -6.93 -15.48 3.35
N GLY A 63 -7.24 -16.25 4.40
CA GLY A 63 -7.44 -15.71 5.74
C GLY A 63 -6.22 -15.01 6.29
N ASN A 64 -5.04 -15.61 6.16
CA ASN A 64 -3.78 -15.00 6.59
C ASN A 64 -3.40 -13.75 5.77
N THR A 65 -3.67 -13.78 4.46
CA THR A 65 -3.46 -12.62 3.57
C THR A 65 -4.32 -11.45 4.01
N GLU A 66 -5.61 -11.68 4.27
CA GLU A 66 -6.53 -10.60 4.67
C GLU A 66 -6.19 -10.08 6.07
N LEU A 67 -5.83 -10.96 7.03
CA LEU A 67 -5.37 -10.53 8.35
C LEU A 67 -4.10 -9.66 8.26
N SER A 68 -3.16 -10.05 7.41
CA SER A 68 -1.91 -9.30 7.20
C SER A 68 -2.17 -7.96 6.53
N TYR A 69 -3.09 -7.92 5.56
CA TYR A 69 -3.55 -6.68 4.93
C TYR A 69 -4.17 -5.72 5.94
N GLN A 70 -5.07 -6.18 6.81
CA GLN A 70 -5.68 -5.33 7.84
C GLN A 70 -4.64 -4.76 8.82
N LYS A 71 -3.62 -5.55 9.19
CA LYS A 71 -2.48 -5.06 9.98
C LYS A 71 -1.69 -4.00 9.23
N CYS A 72 -1.39 -4.23 7.95
CA CYS A 72 -0.66 -3.31 7.09
C CYS A 72 -1.39 -1.95 6.96
N ILE A 73 -2.70 -1.97 6.73
CA ILE A 73 -3.54 -0.75 6.69
C ILE A 73 -3.58 -0.05 8.05
N SER A 74 -3.56 -0.79 9.16
CA SER A 74 -3.43 -0.18 10.49
C SER A 74 -2.11 0.56 10.65
N GLU A 75 -1.00 -0.01 10.17
CA GLU A 75 0.30 0.65 10.16
C GLU A 75 0.34 1.86 9.22
N SER A 76 -0.34 1.81 8.07
CA SER A 76 -0.44 2.96 7.16
C SER A 76 -1.11 4.15 7.86
N LYS A 77 -2.23 3.92 8.56
CA LYS A 77 -2.97 4.96 9.30
C LYS A 77 -2.15 5.57 10.43
N LYS A 78 -1.30 4.77 11.10
CA LYS A 78 -0.37 5.30 12.11
C LYS A 78 0.65 6.27 11.51
N ASN A 79 0.90 6.20 10.21
CA ASN A 79 1.85 7.03 9.48
C ASN A 79 1.19 8.19 8.69
N GLN A 80 -0.09 8.51 8.94
CA GLN A 80 -0.84 9.57 8.24
C GLN A 80 -0.19 10.96 8.27
N PHE A 81 0.58 11.25 9.33
CA PHE A 81 1.29 12.53 9.48
C PHE A 81 2.77 12.47 9.13
N ASN A 82 3.25 11.28 8.72
CA ASN A 82 4.64 11.11 8.33
C ASN A 82 4.79 11.38 6.83
N LEU A 83 5.87 12.06 6.47
CA LEU A 83 6.26 12.21 5.08
C LEU A 83 7.01 10.97 4.62
N ARG A 84 6.94 10.69 3.31
CA ARG A 84 7.66 9.59 2.70
C ARG A 84 9.17 9.74 2.93
N SER A 85 9.80 8.71 3.48
CA SER A 85 11.26 8.64 3.52
C SER A 85 11.77 8.35 2.11
N ASN A 86 12.66 9.23 1.61
CA ASN A 86 13.33 9.09 0.33
C ASN A 86 14.36 7.95 0.35
#